data_AF-A0A435Y3C9-F1
#
_entry.id   AF-A0A435Y3C9-F1
#
_cell.length_a   1.000
_cell.length_b   1.000
_cell.length_c   1.000
_cell.angle_alpha   90.00
_cell.angle_beta   90.00
_cell.angle_gamma   90.00
#
_symmetry.space_group_name_H-M   'P 1'
#
loop_
_entity.id
_entity.type
_entity.pdbx_description
1 polymer ?
#
loop_
_entity_poly.entity_id
_entity_poly.type
_entity_poly.pdbx_seq_one_letter_code
_entity_poly.pdbx_strand_id
1 'polypeptide(L)'
;LKRAKVALRVGIIFWSEAGNDDKEAAAKLANDINADFVAHSMVDAVRGALSRGPPVALKLAAKRRLGRRPPVAKKAPLAVAS
;
A
#
# COMPACT_ATOMS: atom_id res chain seq x y z
N LEU A 1 -1.93 2.22 -1.04
CA LEU A 1 -3.14 1.60 -0.46
C LEU A 1 -2.78 0.77 0.77
N LYS A 2 -3.50 0.86 1.89
CA LYS A 2 -3.28 -0.02 3.07
C LYS A 2 -4.21 -1.23 2.95
N ARG A 3 -3.65 -2.45 3.01
CA ARG A 3 -4.43 -3.70 2.97
C ARG A 3 -4.61 -4.27 4.38
N ALA A 4 -5.75 -4.91 4.64
CA ALA A 4 -5.99 -5.62 5.90
C ALA A 4 -5.11 -6.88 6.04
N LYS A 5 -4.82 -7.56 4.93
CA LYS A 5 -3.84 -8.64 4.81
C LYS A 5 -3.05 -8.44 3.52
N VAL A 6 -1.75 -8.74 3.53
CA VAL A 6 -0.88 -8.54 2.36
C VAL A 6 -1.36 -9.34 1.15
N ALA A 7 -1.91 -10.53 1.40
CA ALA A 7 -2.40 -11.45 0.38
C ALA A 7 -3.81 -11.10 -0.17
N LEU A 8 -4.48 -10.07 0.35
CA LEU A 8 -5.77 -9.65 -0.20
C LEU A 8 -5.57 -8.83 -1.47
N ARG A 9 -6.36 -9.16 -2.49
CA ARG A 9 -6.48 -8.34 -3.69
C ARG A 9 -7.48 -7.21 -3.42
N VAL A 10 -7.14 -6.01 -3.85
CA VAL A 10 -7.94 -4.80 -3.72
C VAL A 10 -8.00 -4.11 -5.07
N GLY A 11 -9.21 -3.96 -5.60
CA GLY A 11 -9.47 -3.16 -6.79
C GLY A 11 -10.05 -1.79 -6.45
N ILE A 12 -9.90 -0.83 -7.37
CA ILE A 12 -10.54 0.49 -7.30
C ILE A 12 -11.53 0.60 -8.46
N ILE A 13 -12.70 1.18 -8.19
CA ILE A 13 -13.77 1.33 -9.17
C ILE A 13 -13.97 2.83 -9.42
N PHE A 14 -13.80 3.27 -10.65
CA PHE A 14 -14.11 4.63 -11.10
C PHE A 14 -15.42 4.62 -11.89
N TRP A 15 -16.50 5.00 -11.23
CA TRP A 15 -17.79 5.19 -11.89
C TRP A 15 -17.75 6.47 -12.72
N SER A 16 -17.35 6.37 -13.98
CA SER A 16 -17.34 7.47 -14.94
C SER A 16 -17.75 6.94 -16.31
N GLU A 17 -18.76 7.55 -16.94
CA GLU A 17 -19.17 7.24 -18.32
C GLU A 17 -18.07 7.53 -19.34
N ALA A 18 -17.12 8.43 -19.01
CA ALA A 18 -16.03 8.81 -19.89
C ALA A 18 -14.80 7.91 -19.66
N GLY A 19 -14.51 7.03 -20.62
CA GLY A 19 -13.22 6.32 -20.74
C GLY A 19 -13.28 4.79 -20.64
N ASN A 20 -14.36 4.17 -21.14
CA ASN A 20 -14.74 2.79 -20.86
C ASN A 20 -13.83 1.66 -21.40
N ASP A 21 -12.94 1.90 -22.37
CA ASP A 21 -12.33 0.78 -23.12
C ASP A 21 -10.79 0.68 -23.10
N ASP A 22 -10.08 1.62 -22.46
CA ASP A 22 -8.61 1.56 -22.42
C ASP A 22 -8.11 0.69 -21.24
N LYS A 23 -8.03 -0.62 -21.51
CA LYS A 23 -7.50 -1.63 -20.57
C LYS A 23 -6.03 -1.40 -20.23
N GLU A 24 -5.25 -0.82 -21.14
CA GLU A 24 -3.83 -0.58 -20.92
C GLU A 24 -3.62 0.60 -19.97
N ALA A 25 -4.38 1.70 -20.17
CA ALA A 25 -4.42 2.80 -19.23
C ALA A 25 -4.90 2.35 -17.84
N ALA A 26 -5.93 1.51 -17.77
CA ALA A 26 -6.42 0.96 -16.50
C ALA A 26 -5.35 0.11 -15.78
N ALA A 27 -4.60 -0.72 -16.52
CA ALA A 27 -3.51 -1.53 -15.96
C ALA A 27 -2.33 -0.67 -15.50
N LYS A 28 -1.96 0.36 -16.26
CA LYS A 28 -0.93 1.32 -15.89
C LYS A 28 -1.33 2.05 -14.60
N LEU A 29 -2.54 2.56 -14.54
CA LEU A 29 -3.07 3.26 -13.37
C LEU A 29 -3.13 2.35 -12.14
N ALA A 30 -3.57 1.09 -12.30
CA ALA A 30 -3.56 0.11 -11.22
C ALA A 30 -2.16 -0.08 -10.61
N ASN A 31 -1.14 -0.21 -11.46
CA ASN A 31 0.25 -0.34 -11.02
C ASN A 31 0.76 0.93 -10.32
N ASP A 32 0.43 2.11 -10.85
CA ASP A 32 0.86 3.39 -10.29
C ASP A 32 0.28 3.61 -8.88
N ILE A 33 -0.97 3.23 -8.64
CA ILE A 33 -1.65 3.40 -7.35
C ILE A 33 -1.52 2.18 -6.42
N ASN A 34 -0.83 1.11 -6.85
CA ASN A 34 -0.71 -0.17 -6.15
C ASN A 34 -2.07 -0.84 -5.87
N ALA A 35 -2.96 -0.83 -6.86
CA ALA A 35 -4.20 -1.61 -6.88
C ALA A 35 -4.02 -2.86 -7.74
N ASP A 36 -4.83 -3.89 -7.46
CA ASP A 36 -4.78 -5.18 -8.16
C ASP A 36 -5.52 -5.15 -9.50
N PHE A 37 -6.48 -4.25 -9.63
CA PHE A 37 -7.17 -3.92 -10.86
C PHE A 37 -7.89 -2.58 -10.69
N VAL A 38 -8.19 -1.94 -11.81
CA VAL A 38 -9.08 -0.78 -11.88
C VAL A 38 -10.27 -1.16 -12.75
N ALA A 39 -11.48 -0.81 -12.33
CA ALA A 39 -12.71 -1.07 -13.07
C ALA A 39 -13.47 0.24 -13.29
N HIS A 40 -14.19 0.33 -14.41
CA HIS A 40 -15.04 1.48 -14.74
C HIS A 40 -16.53 1.13 -14.77
N SER A 41 -16.84 -0.17 -14.73
CA SER A 41 -18.19 -0.72 -14.70
C SER A 41 -18.38 -1.71 -13.56
N MET A 42 -19.64 -1.99 -13.21
CA MET A 42 -19.98 -3.01 -12.22
C MET A 42 -19.52 -4.40 -12.67
N VAL A 43 -19.66 -4.70 -13.97
CA VAL A 43 -19.29 -6.00 -14.54
C VAL A 43 -17.78 -6.22 -14.42
N ASP A 44 -16.99 -5.21 -14.74
CA ASP A 44 -15.52 -5.29 -14.64
C ASP A 44 -15.06 -5.36 -13.18
N ALA A 45 -15.76 -4.69 -12.27
CA ALA A 45 -15.47 -4.76 -10.85
C ALA A 45 -15.66 -6.19 -10.31
N VAL A 46 -16.77 -6.83 -10.66
CA VAL A 46 -17.05 -8.22 -10.26
C VAL A 46 -16.05 -9.18 -10.92
N ARG A 47 -15.78 -9.01 -12.21
CA ARG A 47 -14.81 -9.83 -12.94
C ARG A 47 -13.40 -9.71 -12.33
N GLY A 48 -12.98 -8.49 -11.99
CA GLY A 48 -11.72 -8.22 -11.32
C GLY A 48 -11.65 -8.88 -9.95
N ALA A 49 -12.70 -8.72 -9.13
CA ALA A 49 -12.76 -9.25 -7.78
C ALA A 49 -12.72 -10.79 -7.72
N LEU A 50 -13.37 -11.47 -8.67
CA LEU A 50 -13.44 -12.94 -8.74
C LEU A 50 -12.28 -13.59 -9.51
N SER A 51 -11.46 -12.79 -10.20
CA SER A 51 -10.30 -13.32 -10.91
C SER A 51 -9.25 -13.92 -9.94
N ARG A 52 -8.50 -14.93 -10.38
CA ARG A 52 -7.51 -15.66 -9.56
C ARG A 52 -6.07 -15.17 -9.74
N GLY A 53 -5.88 -13.88 -10.01
CA GLY A 53 -4.53 -13.29 -10.17
C GLY A 53 -3.76 -13.18 -8.84
N PRO A 54 -2.42 -13.13 -8.88
CA PRO A 54 -1.63 -12.84 -7.68
C PRO A 54 -1.87 -11.39 -7.21
N PRO A 55 -1.82 -11.11 -5.89
CA PRO A 55 -1.89 -9.75 -5.38
C PRO A 55 -0.67 -8.92 -5.81
N VAL A 56 -0.88 -7.69 -6.27
CA VAL A 56 0.19 -6.75 -6.63
C VAL A 56 1.04 -6.47 -5.40
N ALA A 57 2.36 -6.56 -5.55
CA ALA A 57 3.30 -6.31 -4.48
C ALA A 57 3.19 -4.83 -4.06
N LEU A 58 2.81 -4.59 -2.80
CA LEU A 58 2.83 -3.23 -2.27
C LEU A 58 4.29 -2.77 -2.24
N LYS A 59 4.61 -1.69 -2.94
CA LYS A 59 5.85 -0.95 -2.71
C LYS A 59 5.78 -0.47 -1.27
N LEU A 60 6.40 -1.22 -0.35
CA LEU A 60 6.58 -0.82 1.03
C LEU A 60 7.37 0.48 0.98
N ALA A 61 6.67 1.62 1.01
CA ALA A 61 7.30 2.90 1.29
C ALA A 61 8.13 2.66 2.53
N ALA A 62 9.47 2.70 2.36
CA ALA A 62 10.42 2.14 3.29
C ALA A 62 9.95 2.46 4.71
N LYS A 63 9.52 1.43 5.45
CA LYS A 63 9.12 1.58 6.84
C LYS A 63 10.35 2.17 7.50
N ARG A 64 10.38 3.49 7.67
CA ARG A 64 11.49 4.21 8.28
C ARG A 64 11.63 3.57 9.63
N ARG A 65 12.62 2.68 9.75
CA ARG A 65 12.99 2.08 11.03
C ARG A 65 13.29 3.31 11.88
N LEU A 66 12.42 3.63 12.83
CA LEU A 66 12.74 4.64 13.82
C LEU A 66 14.06 4.16 14.42
N GLY A 67 15.14 4.86 14.08
CA GLY A 67 16.47 4.55 14.57
C GLY A 67 16.38 4.42 16.06
N ARG A 68 16.85 3.29 16.58
CA ARG A 68 16.85 2.97 18.00
C ARG A 68 17.45 4.17 18.74
N ARG A 69 16.61 4.92 19.45
CA ARG A 69 17.07 6.09 20.22
C ARG A 69 18.12 5.58 21.20
N PRO A 70 19.36 6.09 21.18
CA PRO A 70 20.38 5.61 22.12
C PRO A 70 19.88 5.85 23.55
N PRO A 71 20.12 4.91 24.48
CA PRO A 71 19.68 5.07 25.86
C PRO A 71 20.34 6.31 26.46
N VAL A 72 19.55 7.12 27.19
CA VAL A 72 20.05 8.29 27.92
C VAL A 72 21.11 7.82 28.90
N ALA A 73 22.36 8.27 28.72
CA ALA A 73 23.45 8.00 29.64
C ALA A 73 23.07 8.58 31.02
N LYS A 74 22.92 7.70 32.02
CA LYS A 74 22.74 8.12 33.41
C LYS A 74 24.04 8.78 33.86
N LYS A 75 23.99 10.07 34.20
CA LYS A 75 25.11 10.76 34.85
C LYS A 75 25.36 10.09 36.20
N ALA A 76 26.58 9.59 36.41
CA ALA A 76 27.03 9.15 37.73
C ALA A 76 27.13 10.36 38.67
N PRO A 77 26.69 10.26 39.94
CA PRO A 77 26.96 11.30 40.92
C PRO A 77 28.46 11.25 41.26
N LEU A 78 29.17 12.35 41.01
CA LEU A 78 30.51 12.54 41.57
C LEU A 78 30.35 12.71 43.07
N ALA A 79 30.98 11.81 43.83
CA ALA A 79 31.00 11.79 45.28
C ALA A 79 31.64 13.08 45.83
N VAL A 80 31.05 13.58 46.92
CA VAL A 80 31.61 14.65 47.75
C VAL A 80 32.86 14.08 48.44
N ALA A 81 34.01 14.71 48.24
CA ALA A 81 35.20 14.49 49.05
C ALA A 81 35.28 15.60 50.11
N SER A 82 35.43 15.21 51.37
CA SER A 82 35.90 16.04 52.49
C SER A 82 37.37 15.79 52.74
#